data_AF-A0A376U6U4-F1
#
_entry.id   AF-A0A376U6U4-F1
#
_cell.length_a   1.000
_cell.length_b   1.000
_cell.length_c   1.000
_cell.angle_alpha   90.00
_cell.angle_beta   90.00
_cell.angle_gamma   90.00
#
_symmetry.space_group_name_H-M   'P 1'
#
loop_
_entity.id
_entity.type
_entity.pdbx_description
1 polymer ?
#
loop_
_entity_poly.entity_id
_entity_poly.type
_entity_poly.pdbx_seq_one_letter_code
_entity_poly.pdbx_strand_id
1 'polypeptide(L)'
;MIASPVERLTRNTDINFDKQQRQTSWLIVALATLLAALATFLLARGLLAPVKRLVDGTHKLAAGDFTTRVTPTSEDELGKLAQDFNQLASTLEKNQQMRRDFMADISHELRTPLAVLRGELEAIQDGVRKFTPETVASLQAEVGTLTKLVDDLHQLSMSDEGALAYQKAPVDLIPLLEVAGGAFRERFASRGLKLQFSLPDSITVFGDRDRLMQLFNNLLENSPALH
;
A
#
# COMPACT_ATOMS: atom_id res chain seq x y z
N MET A 1 -67.81 -30.28 63.54
CA MET A 1 -67.37 -31.47 62.78
C MET A 1 -65.86 -31.56 62.91
N ILE A 2 -65.35 -32.46 63.76
CA ILE A 2 -63.92 -32.57 64.07
C ILE A 2 -63.29 -33.35 62.92
N ALA A 3 -62.53 -32.68 62.05
CA ALA A 3 -61.82 -33.33 60.95
C ALA A 3 -61.01 -34.51 61.47
N SER A 4 -61.13 -35.65 60.79
CA SER A 4 -60.47 -36.89 61.18
C SER A 4 -58.94 -36.71 61.21
N PRO A 5 -58.20 -37.43 62.07
CA PRO A 5 -56.74 -37.29 62.16
C PRO A 5 -56.02 -37.48 60.82
N VAL A 6 -56.60 -38.28 59.92
CA VAL A 6 -56.05 -38.60 58.58
C VAL A 6 -56.18 -37.43 57.60
N GLU A 7 -57.27 -36.65 57.65
CA GLU A 7 -57.46 -35.44 56.80
C GLU A 7 -56.53 -34.28 57.15
N ARG A 8 -56.08 -34.20 58.41
CA ARG A 8 -55.11 -33.17 58.84
C ARG A 8 -53.69 -33.52 58.41
N LEU A 9 -53.37 -34.81 58.33
CA LEU A 9 -52.06 -35.28 57.88
C LEU A 9 -51.85 -35.04 56.39
N THR A 10 -52.84 -35.38 55.54
CA THR A 10 -52.77 -35.14 54.08
C THR A 10 -52.70 -33.65 53.72
N ARG A 11 -53.52 -32.82 54.36
CA ARG A 11 -53.50 -31.36 54.12
C ARG A 11 -52.18 -30.70 54.51
N ASN A 12 -51.52 -31.18 55.56
CA ASN A 12 -50.21 -30.67 55.97
C ASN A 12 -49.08 -31.14 55.05
N THR A 13 -49.16 -32.37 54.51
CA THR A 13 -48.19 -32.84 53.51
C THR A 13 -48.34 -32.10 52.19
N ASP A 14 -49.56 -31.81 51.74
CA ASP A 14 -49.82 -31.07 50.50
C ASP A 14 -49.32 -29.62 50.58
N ILE A 15 -49.55 -28.93 51.70
CA ILE A 15 -49.07 -27.55 51.91
C ILE A 15 -47.53 -27.49 51.97
N ASN A 16 -46.89 -28.50 52.57
CA ASN A 16 -45.44 -28.58 52.61
C ASN A 16 -44.86 -28.92 51.22
N PHE A 17 -45.52 -29.77 50.45
CA PHE A 17 -45.15 -30.10 49.07
C PHE A 17 -45.22 -28.89 48.14
N ASP A 18 -46.30 -28.11 48.21
CA ASP A 18 -46.48 -26.86 47.45
C ASP A 18 -45.41 -25.81 47.78
N LYS A 19 -45.10 -25.64 49.08
CA LYS A 19 -44.05 -24.71 49.53
C LYS A 19 -42.67 -25.15 49.04
N GLN A 20 -42.36 -26.43 49.14
CA GLN A 20 -41.09 -26.99 48.67
C GLN A 20 -40.96 -26.88 47.15
N GLN A 21 -42.01 -27.17 46.39
CA GLN A 21 -42.04 -27.03 44.94
C GLN A 21 -41.83 -25.57 44.49
N ARG A 22 -42.46 -24.60 45.16
CA ARG A 22 -42.25 -23.16 44.87
C ARG A 22 -40.81 -22.74 45.17
N GLN A 23 -40.25 -23.16 46.30
CA GLN A 23 -38.85 -22.84 46.65
C GLN A 23 -37.87 -23.42 45.62
N THR A 24 -38.03 -24.68 45.23
CA THR A 24 -37.20 -25.31 44.19
C THR A 24 -37.36 -24.60 42.84
N SER A 25 -38.57 -24.21 42.46
CA SER A 25 -38.81 -23.46 41.22
C SER A 25 -38.11 -22.09 41.22
N TRP A 26 -38.17 -21.34 42.33
CA TRP A 26 -37.45 -20.06 42.47
C TRP A 26 -35.94 -20.23 42.42
N LEU A 27 -35.40 -21.29 43.03
CA LEU A 27 -33.97 -21.61 42.94
C LEU A 27 -33.54 -21.92 41.50
N ILE A 28 -34.33 -22.70 40.76
CA ILE A 28 -34.06 -23.00 39.35
C ILE A 28 -34.07 -21.72 38.52
N VAL A 29 -35.07 -20.85 38.71
CA VAL A 29 -35.15 -19.56 37.99
C VAL A 29 -33.96 -18.66 38.31
N ALA A 30 -33.60 -18.55 39.60
CA ALA A 30 -32.46 -17.75 40.02
C ALA A 30 -31.15 -18.27 39.41
N LEU A 31 -30.93 -19.60 39.45
CA LEU A 31 -29.74 -20.23 38.88
C LEU A 31 -29.69 -20.08 37.36
N ALA A 32 -30.81 -20.30 36.66
CA ALA A 32 -30.89 -20.13 35.21
C ALA A 32 -30.60 -18.68 34.79
N THR A 33 -31.15 -17.70 35.54
CA THR A 33 -30.91 -16.28 35.30
C THR A 33 -29.44 -15.93 35.52
N LEU A 34 -28.83 -16.44 36.59
CA LEU A 34 -27.41 -16.24 36.89
C LEU A 34 -26.51 -16.80 35.77
N LEU A 35 -26.79 -18.02 35.32
CA LEU A 35 -26.04 -18.65 34.23
C LEU A 35 -26.21 -17.90 32.90
N ALA A 36 -27.42 -17.44 32.59
CA ALA A 36 -27.66 -16.64 31.39
C ALA A 36 -26.93 -15.29 31.43
N ALA A 37 -26.93 -14.61 32.58
CA ALA A 37 -26.19 -13.36 32.78
C ALA A 37 -24.67 -13.58 32.64
N LEU A 38 -24.15 -14.66 33.22
CA LEU A 38 -22.74 -15.02 33.12
C LEU A 38 -22.34 -15.34 31.68
N ALA A 39 -23.12 -16.16 30.96
CA ALA A 39 -22.88 -16.49 29.57
C ALA A 39 -22.90 -15.24 28.68
N THR A 40 -23.89 -14.35 28.88
CA THR A 40 -24.00 -13.08 28.17
C THR A 40 -22.76 -12.20 28.39
N PHE A 41 -22.30 -12.10 29.64
CA PHE A 41 -21.12 -11.32 29.99
C PHE A 41 -19.85 -11.88 29.33
N LEU A 42 -19.67 -13.20 29.33
CA LEU A 42 -18.54 -13.88 28.69
C LEU A 42 -18.57 -13.67 27.17
N LEU A 43 -19.71 -13.84 26.51
CA LEU A 43 -19.85 -13.61 25.06
C LEU A 43 -19.61 -12.14 24.68
N ALA A 44 -20.15 -11.20 25.46
CA ALA A 44 -19.98 -9.77 25.20
C ALA A 44 -18.49 -9.36 25.28
N ARG A 45 -17.75 -9.90 26.26
CA ARG A 45 -16.31 -9.62 26.42
C ARG A 45 -15.42 -10.40 25.48
N GLY A 46 -15.74 -11.67 25.22
CA GLY A 46 -14.91 -12.58 24.43
C GLY A 46 -15.07 -12.40 22.92
N LEU A 47 -16.26 -12.03 22.44
CA LEU A 47 -16.56 -11.97 21.01
C LEU A 47 -17.02 -10.57 20.55
N LEU A 48 -18.05 -10.01 21.20
CA LEU A 48 -18.69 -8.79 20.70
C LEU A 48 -17.76 -7.56 20.79
N ALA A 49 -17.02 -7.44 21.89
CA ALA A 49 -16.09 -6.32 22.09
C ALA A 49 -14.92 -6.31 21.06
N PRO A 50 -14.19 -7.42 20.82
CA PRO A 50 -13.18 -7.47 19.75
C PRO A 50 -13.73 -7.16 18.36
N VAL A 51 -14.89 -7.71 18.00
CA VAL A 51 -15.54 -7.46 16.69
C VAL A 51 -15.88 -5.98 16.53
N LYS A 52 -16.45 -5.34 17.56
CA LYS A 52 -16.74 -3.91 17.51
C LYS A 52 -15.49 -3.05 17.28
N ARG A 53 -14.36 -3.39 17.93
CA ARG A 53 -13.08 -2.68 17.70
C ARG A 53 -12.59 -2.81 16.27
N LEU A 54 -12.75 -4.00 15.66
CA LEU A 54 -12.40 -4.22 14.24
C LEU A 54 -13.29 -3.40 13.32
N VAL A 55 -14.60 -3.34 13.57
CA VAL A 55 -15.55 -2.52 12.80
C VAL A 55 -15.18 -1.03 12.91
N ASP A 56 -14.99 -0.54 14.13
CA ASP A 56 -14.60 0.86 14.37
C ASP A 56 -13.24 1.18 13.71
N GLY A 57 -12.28 0.25 13.80
CA GLY A 57 -10.98 0.35 13.14
C GLY A 57 -11.09 0.40 11.62
N THR A 58 -11.97 -0.42 11.04
CA THR A 58 -12.24 -0.45 9.59
C THR A 58 -12.87 0.84 9.12
N HIS A 59 -13.79 1.43 9.89
CA HIS A 59 -14.35 2.75 9.57
C HIS A 59 -13.29 3.85 9.58
N LYS A 60 -12.38 3.85 10.56
CA LYS A 60 -11.25 4.81 10.60
C LYS A 60 -10.30 4.60 9.42
N LEU A 61 -9.97 3.35 9.11
CA LEU A 61 -9.12 2.99 7.98
C LEU A 61 -9.75 3.45 6.66
N ALA A 62 -11.05 3.23 6.46
CA ALA A 62 -11.80 3.69 5.30
C ALA A 62 -11.90 5.23 5.21
N ALA A 63 -11.88 5.92 6.35
CA ALA A 63 -11.81 7.38 6.41
C ALA A 63 -10.41 7.94 6.13
N GLY A 64 -9.40 7.09 5.90
CA GLY A 64 -8.04 7.49 5.57
C GLY A 64 -7.07 7.57 6.76
N ASP A 65 -7.50 7.18 7.96
CA ASP A 65 -6.59 7.02 9.10
C ASP A 65 -5.90 5.67 9.07
N PHE A 66 -4.76 5.61 8.38
CA PHE A 66 -3.93 4.42 8.27
C PHE A 66 -3.02 4.19 9.48
N THR A 67 -3.02 5.09 10.47
CA THR A 67 -2.26 4.93 11.72
C THR A 67 -3.01 4.10 12.76
N THR A 68 -4.33 3.93 12.57
CA THR A 68 -5.18 3.12 13.44
C THR A 68 -4.67 1.68 13.55
N ARG A 69 -4.73 1.13 14.77
CA ARG A 69 -4.37 -0.26 15.09
C ARG A 69 -5.43 -0.87 16.01
N VAL A 70 -5.62 -2.17 15.88
CA VAL A 70 -6.48 -2.98 16.75
C VAL A 70 -5.62 -3.92 17.56
N THR A 71 -5.70 -3.87 18.89
CA THR A 71 -4.95 -4.77 19.78
C THR A 71 -5.51 -6.20 19.68
N PRO A 72 -4.69 -7.20 19.32
CA PRO A 72 -5.10 -8.61 19.38
C PRO A 72 -5.33 -8.99 20.85
N THR A 73 -6.53 -9.48 21.19
CA THR A 73 -6.89 -9.88 22.57
C THR A 73 -7.07 -11.38 22.74
N SER A 74 -6.86 -12.16 21.67
CA SER A 74 -6.99 -13.61 21.65
C SER A 74 -5.97 -14.21 20.67
N GLU A 75 -5.69 -15.50 20.79
CA GLU A 75 -4.86 -16.27 19.85
C GLU A 75 -5.70 -17.07 18.84
N ASP A 76 -7.03 -16.85 18.84
CA ASP A 76 -7.98 -17.45 17.91
C ASP A 76 -8.05 -16.71 16.56
N GLU A 77 -9.06 -17.06 15.76
CA GLU A 77 -9.33 -16.44 14.46
C GLU A 77 -9.58 -14.92 14.55
N LEU A 78 -10.15 -14.41 15.66
CA LEU A 78 -10.33 -12.98 15.87
C LEU A 78 -9.00 -12.29 16.17
N GLY A 79 -8.12 -12.96 16.93
CA GLY A 79 -6.74 -12.56 17.13
C GLY A 79 -5.98 -12.41 15.81
N LYS A 80 -6.06 -13.44 14.97
CA LYS A 80 -5.46 -13.43 13.62
C LYS A 80 -6.04 -12.34 12.74
N LEU A 81 -7.36 -12.15 12.75
CA LEU A 81 -8.00 -11.08 11.97
C LEU A 81 -7.56 -9.69 12.42
N ALA A 82 -7.31 -9.47 13.72
CA ALA A 82 -6.72 -8.23 14.22
C ALA A 82 -5.28 -8.01 13.73
N GLN A 83 -4.48 -9.08 13.62
CA GLN A 83 -3.14 -9.01 13.04
C GLN A 83 -3.20 -8.68 11.54
N ASP A 84 -4.07 -9.36 10.79
CA ASP A 84 -4.27 -9.12 9.35
C ASP A 84 -4.75 -7.68 9.10
N PHE A 85 -5.67 -7.17 9.93
CA PHE A 85 -6.08 -5.76 9.90
C PHE A 85 -4.90 -4.80 10.10
N ASN A 86 -4.05 -5.04 11.11
CA ASN A 86 -2.90 -4.18 11.38
C ASN A 86 -1.86 -4.24 10.24
N GLN A 87 -1.68 -5.40 9.63
CA GLN A 87 -0.80 -5.57 8.47
C GLN A 87 -1.32 -4.79 7.27
N LEU A 88 -2.63 -4.86 7.00
CA LEU A 88 -3.29 -4.06 5.97
C LEU A 88 -3.12 -2.56 6.24
N ALA A 89 -3.38 -2.11 7.48
CA ALA A 89 -3.22 -0.72 7.88
C ALA A 89 -1.78 -0.23 7.68
N SER A 90 -0.78 -1.03 8.08
CA SER A 90 0.63 -0.70 7.86
C SER A 90 1.01 -0.64 6.38
N THR A 91 0.45 -1.53 5.56
CA THR A 91 0.70 -1.54 4.11
C THR A 91 0.12 -0.27 3.46
N LEU A 92 -1.11 0.11 3.81
CA LEU A 92 -1.74 1.33 3.32
C LEU A 92 -0.99 2.58 3.78
N GLU A 93 -0.57 2.63 5.04
CA GLU A 93 0.24 3.73 5.58
C GLU A 93 1.55 3.92 4.82
N LYS A 94 2.27 2.82 4.55
CA LYS A 94 3.51 2.84 3.76
C LYS A 94 3.26 3.32 2.33
N ASN A 95 2.22 2.81 1.67
CA ASN A 95 1.86 3.23 0.31
C ASN A 95 1.50 4.73 0.26
N GLN A 96 0.74 5.21 1.25
CA GLN A 96 0.42 6.63 1.38
C GLN A 96 1.67 7.49 1.59
N GLN A 97 2.62 7.02 2.41
CA GLN A 97 3.88 7.71 2.64
C GLN A 97 4.73 7.75 1.36
N MET A 98 4.94 6.61 0.70
CA MET A 98 5.67 6.54 -0.57
C MET A 98 5.07 7.46 -1.63
N ARG A 99 3.73 7.51 -1.74
CA ARG A 99 3.06 8.44 -2.66
C ARG A 99 3.33 9.91 -2.32
N ARG A 100 3.36 10.27 -1.03
CA ARG A 100 3.65 11.65 -0.61
C ARG A 100 5.10 12.03 -0.89
N ASP A 101 6.03 11.15 -0.55
CA ASP A 101 7.47 11.38 -0.78
C ASP A 101 7.74 11.51 -2.28
N PHE A 102 7.17 10.62 -3.09
CA PHE A 102 7.26 10.70 -4.55
C PHE A 102 6.72 12.02 -5.12
N MET A 103 5.57 12.50 -4.64
CA MET A 103 5.02 13.80 -5.07
C MET A 103 5.91 14.98 -4.66
N ALA A 104 6.55 14.90 -3.49
CA ALA A 104 7.50 15.91 -3.04
C ALA A 104 8.75 15.91 -3.92
N ASP A 105 9.29 14.73 -4.23
CA ASP A 105 10.47 14.57 -5.09
C ASP A 105 10.21 15.13 -6.50
N ILE A 106 9.08 14.78 -7.13
CA ILE A 106 8.69 15.37 -8.44
C ILE A 106 8.64 16.90 -8.36
N SER A 107 8.02 17.43 -7.30
CA SER A 107 7.87 18.87 -7.14
C SER A 107 9.24 19.56 -7.02
N HIS A 108 10.19 18.93 -6.34
CA HIS A 108 11.56 19.42 -6.23
C HIS A 108 12.32 19.34 -7.55
N GLU A 109 12.23 18.21 -8.25
CA GLU A 109 12.91 17.99 -9.54
C GLU A 109 12.39 18.91 -10.64
N LEU A 110 11.10 19.25 -10.65
CA LEU A 110 10.52 20.22 -11.61
C LEU A 110 10.87 21.68 -11.27
N ARG A 111 11.07 22.01 -9.99
CA ARG A 111 11.29 23.40 -9.56
C ARG A 111 12.63 23.95 -10.05
N THR A 112 13.68 23.13 -10.02
CA THR A 112 15.03 23.50 -10.46
C THR A 112 15.09 23.93 -11.93
N PRO A 113 14.69 23.09 -12.91
CA PRO A 113 14.73 23.43 -14.33
C PRO A 113 13.82 24.64 -14.63
N LEU A 114 12.65 24.72 -13.99
CA LEU A 114 11.75 25.87 -14.13
C LEU A 114 12.37 27.17 -13.62
N ALA A 115 13.09 27.12 -12.49
CA ALA A 115 13.76 28.29 -11.94
C ALA A 115 14.91 28.78 -12.84
N VAL A 116 15.67 27.86 -13.44
CA VAL A 116 16.71 28.18 -14.43
C VAL A 116 16.06 28.82 -15.66
N LEU A 117 15.03 28.19 -16.24
CA LEU A 117 14.31 28.72 -17.40
C LEU A 117 13.79 30.13 -17.13
N ARG A 118 13.20 30.37 -15.96
CA ARG A 118 12.70 31.68 -15.56
C ARG A 118 13.84 32.70 -15.44
N GLY A 119 14.93 32.36 -14.75
CA GLY A 119 16.07 33.26 -14.59
C GLY A 119 16.73 33.63 -15.92
N GLU A 120 16.79 32.69 -16.85
CA GLU A 120 17.27 32.93 -18.22
C GLU A 120 16.37 33.91 -18.97
N LEU A 121 15.05 33.72 -18.89
CA LEU A 121 14.08 34.63 -19.52
C LEU A 121 14.09 36.04 -18.89
N GLU A 122 14.20 36.13 -17.56
CA GLU A 122 14.34 37.40 -16.83
C GLU A 122 15.63 38.14 -17.24
N ALA A 123 16.76 37.45 -17.32
CA ALA A 123 18.03 38.05 -17.74
C ALA A 123 17.99 38.57 -19.18
N ILE A 124 17.27 37.89 -20.08
CA ILE A 124 17.04 38.36 -21.45
C ILE A 124 16.15 39.60 -21.45
N GLN A 125 15.08 39.59 -20.66
CA GLN A 125 14.12 40.70 -20.56
C GLN A 125 14.78 41.97 -20.01
N ASP A 126 15.64 41.84 -19.00
CA ASP A 126 16.37 42.94 -18.39
C ASP A 126 17.56 43.44 -19.24
N GLY A 127 17.81 42.78 -20.39
CA GLY A 127 18.90 43.12 -21.30
C GLY A 127 20.30 42.72 -20.79
N VAL A 128 20.37 42.02 -19.66
CA VAL A 128 21.62 41.48 -19.09
C VAL A 128 22.18 40.37 -19.96
N ARG A 129 21.31 39.51 -20.51
CA ARG A 129 21.65 38.45 -21.47
C ARG A 129 21.10 38.79 -22.85
N LYS A 130 21.92 38.60 -23.89
CA LYS A 130 21.46 38.82 -25.27
C LYS A 130 20.70 37.60 -25.77
N PHE A 131 19.68 37.83 -26.59
CA PHE A 131 19.00 36.75 -27.30
C PHE A 131 19.89 36.25 -28.45
N THR A 132 20.72 35.24 -28.18
CA THR A 132 21.62 34.62 -29.16
C THR A 132 21.26 33.14 -29.37
N PRO A 133 21.76 32.50 -30.45
CA PRO A 133 21.55 31.07 -30.68
C PRO A 133 21.97 30.19 -29.49
N GLU A 134 23.01 30.58 -28.76
CA GLU A 134 23.49 29.87 -27.56
C GLU A 134 22.47 29.95 -26.41
N THR A 135 21.85 31.11 -26.21
CA THR A 135 20.79 31.29 -25.21
C THR A 135 19.53 30.51 -25.56
N VAL A 136 19.17 30.47 -26.85
CA VAL A 136 18.06 29.65 -27.34
C VAL A 136 18.34 28.16 -27.12
N ALA A 137 19.56 27.70 -27.43
CA ALA A 137 19.96 26.32 -27.18
C ALA A 137 19.92 25.96 -25.69
N SER A 138 20.32 26.88 -24.79
CA SER A 138 20.23 26.70 -23.34
C SER A 138 18.78 26.54 -22.87
N LEU A 139 17.87 27.41 -23.34
CA LEU A 139 16.44 27.31 -23.01
C LEU A 139 15.81 26.03 -23.56
N GLN A 140 16.18 25.62 -24.78
CA GLN A 140 15.72 24.36 -25.38
C GLN A 140 16.22 23.14 -24.60
N ALA A 141 17.45 23.17 -24.09
CA ALA A 141 17.96 22.09 -23.25
C ALA A 141 17.12 21.94 -21.97
N GLU A 142 16.75 23.05 -21.33
CA GLU A 142 15.92 23.04 -20.12
C GLU A 142 14.50 22.51 -20.37
N VAL A 143 13.88 22.91 -21.50
CA VAL A 143 12.60 22.35 -21.96
C VAL A 143 12.72 20.86 -22.26
N GLY A 144 13.85 20.43 -22.83
CA GLY A 144 14.14 19.02 -23.07
C GLY A 144 14.21 18.21 -21.77
N THR A 145 14.89 18.74 -20.75
CA THR A 145 14.95 18.14 -19.40
C THR A 145 13.55 18.00 -18.80
N LEU A 146 12.73 19.05 -18.85
CA LEU A 146 11.34 19.01 -18.37
C LEU A 146 10.50 17.97 -19.12
N THR A 147 10.66 17.88 -20.44
CA THR A 147 9.92 16.90 -21.27
C THR A 147 10.29 15.48 -20.87
N LYS A 148 11.59 15.19 -20.70
CA LYS A 148 12.06 13.89 -20.25
C LYS A 148 11.50 13.51 -18.88
N LEU A 149 11.51 14.45 -17.93
CA LEU A 149 10.93 14.26 -16.59
C LEU A 149 9.44 13.91 -16.64
N VAL A 150 8.67 14.58 -17.50
CA VAL A 150 7.24 14.30 -17.71
C VAL A 150 7.03 12.93 -18.35
N ASP A 151 7.84 12.56 -19.35
CA ASP A 151 7.76 11.25 -20.00
C ASP A 151 8.09 10.11 -19.03
N ASP A 152 9.14 10.29 -18.22
CA ASP A 152 9.53 9.32 -17.18
C ASP A 152 8.41 9.15 -16.13
N LEU A 153 7.78 10.25 -15.70
CA LEU A 153 6.64 10.22 -14.79
C LEU A 153 5.42 9.53 -15.40
N HIS A 154 5.12 9.81 -16.67
CA HIS A 154 4.01 9.17 -17.37
C HIS A 154 4.22 7.66 -17.47
N GLN A 155 5.44 7.23 -17.79
CA GLN A 155 5.78 5.83 -17.89
C GLN A 155 5.69 5.10 -16.54
N LEU A 156 6.12 5.75 -15.44
CA LEU A 156 5.97 5.19 -14.10
C LEU A 156 4.48 5.03 -13.73
N SER A 157 3.65 6.04 -13.99
CA SER A 157 2.20 5.98 -13.74
C SER A 157 1.54 4.83 -14.50
N MET A 158 1.95 4.58 -15.76
CA MET A 158 1.43 3.47 -16.57
C MET A 158 1.88 2.09 -16.05
N SER A 159 3.01 2.02 -15.34
CA SER A 159 3.49 0.79 -14.71
C SER A 159 2.67 0.43 -13.46
N ASP A 160 2.28 1.42 -12.65
CA ASP A 160 1.53 1.20 -11.41
C ASP A 160 0.06 0.79 -11.64
N GLU A 161 -0.55 1.23 -12.74
CA GLU A 161 -1.93 0.83 -13.10
C GLU A 161 -2.02 -0.60 -13.67
N GLY A 162 -0.92 -1.34 -13.76
CA GLY A 162 -0.89 -2.70 -14.33
C GLY A 162 -1.22 -2.74 -15.83
N ALA A 163 -1.32 -1.58 -16.48
CA ALA A 163 -1.73 -1.43 -17.88
C ALA A 163 -0.62 -1.78 -18.89
N LEU A 164 0.62 -1.97 -18.42
CA LEU A 164 1.67 -2.59 -19.23
C LEU A 164 1.49 -4.11 -19.20
N ALA A 165 0.56 -4.60 -20.02
CA ALA A 165 0.51 -6.00 -20.38
C ALA A 165 1.85 -6.37 -21.04
N TYR A 166 2.81 -6.82 -20.23
CA TYR A 166 4.13 -7.21 -20.70
C TYR A 166 3.98 -8.26 -21.80
N GLN A 167 4.43 -7.93 -23.01
CA GLN A 167 4.43 -8.86 -24.12
C GLN A 167 5.72 -9.67 -24.05
N LYS A 168 5.78 -10.60 -23.10
CA LYS A 168 6.96 -11.44 -22.92
C LYS A 168 7.06 -12.45 -24.06
N ALA A 169 8.19 -12.42 -24.75
CA ALA A 169 8.57 -13.38 -25.77
C ALA A 169 10.04 -13.79 -25.58
N PRO A 170 10.50 -14.88 -26.21
CA PRO A 170 11.94 -15.11 -26.37
C PRO A 170 12.56 -13.95 -27.16
N VAL A 171 13.47 -13.20 -26.52
CA VAL A 171 14.17 -12.06 -27.11
C VAL A 171 15.67 -12.36 -27.13
N ASP A 172 16.27 -12.27 -28.31
CA ASP A 172 17.72 -12.25 -28.47
C ASP A 172 18.27 -10.88 -28.06
N LEU A 173 19.15 -10.85 -27.05
CA LEU A 173 19.69 -9.58 -26.55
C LEU A 173 20.84 -9.04 -27.39
N ILE A 174 21.51 -9.86 -28.21
CA ILE A 174 22.67 -9.40 -28.98
C ILE A 174 22.27 -8.26 -29.93
N PRO A 175 21.23 -8.43 -30.78
CA PRO A 175 20.79 -7.35 -31.66
C PRO A 175 20.30 -6.12 -30.88
N LEU A 176 19.69 -6.31 -29.71
CA LEU A 176 19.22 -5.21 -28.86
C LEU A 176 20.39 -4.37 -28.34
N LEU A 177 21.43 -5.02 -27.81
CA LEU A 177 22.62 -4.38 -27.25
C LEU A 177 23.46 -3.72 -28.35
N GLU A 178 23.54 -4.31 -29.54
CA GLU A 178 24.20 -3.69 -30.69
C GLU A 178 23.48 -2.42 -31.16
N VAL A 179 22.15 -2.42 -31.22
CA VAL A 179 21.35 -1.25 -31.56
C VAL A 179 21.50 -0.16 -30.49
N ALA A 180 21.36 -0.52 -29.21
CA ALA A 180 21.56 0.39 -28.08
C ALA A 180 22.96 1.00 -28.12
N GLY A 181 23.97 0.14 -28.21
CA GLY A 181 25.38 0.52 -28.23
C GLY A 181 25.78 1.38 -29.41
N GLY A 182 25.26 1.06 -30.59
CA GLY A 182 25.50 1.81 -31.82
C GLY A 182 25.06 3.26 -31.68
N ALA A 183 23.87 3.51 -31.12
CA ALA A 183 23.33 4.85 -30.92
C ALA A 183 24.17 5.72 -29.97
N PHE A 184 24.87 5.10 -29.01
CA PHE A 184 25.69 5.82 -28.02
C PHE A 184 27.19 5.84 -28.36
N ARG A 185 27.66 5.09 -29.36
CA ARG A 185 29.09 4.93 -29.68
C ARG A 185 29.76 6.26 -30.01
N GLU A 186 29.12 7.08 -30.84
CA GLU A 186 29.63 8.40 -31.24
C GLU A 186 29.60 9.40 -30.06
N ARG A 187 28.56 9.35 -29.23
CA ARG A 187 28.38 10.21 -28.05
C ARG A 187 29.41 9.91 -26.94
N PHE A 188 29.82 8.67 -26.80
CA PHE A 188 30.91 8.28 -25.89
C PHE A 188 32.26 8.69 -26.48
N ALA A 189 32.48 8.48 -27.78
CA ALA A 189 33.71 8.85 -28.46
C ALA A 189 33.97 10.37 -28.41
N SER A 190 32.93 11.20 -28.57
CA SER A 190 33.03 12.66 -28.44
C SER A 190 33.42 13.12 -27.03
N ARG A 191 33.26 12.26 -26.02
CA ARG A 191 33.68 12.47 -24.63
C ARG A 191 35.01 11.76 -24.28
N GLY A 192 35.69 11.18 -25.27
CA GLY A 192 36.94 10.44 -25.06
C GLY A 192 36.77 9.07 -24.39
N LEU A 193 35.53 8.56 -24.29
CA LEU A 193 35.23 7.26 -23.69
C LEU A 193 35.11 6.20 -24.77
N LYS A 194 35.61 4.98 -24.48
CA LYS A 194 35.55 3.85 -25.39
C LYS A 194 34.51 2.83 -24.92
N LEU A 195 33.46 2.63 -25.71
CA LEU A 195 32.44 1.61 -25.46
C LEU A 195 32.89 0.27 -26.02
N GLN A 196 33.00 -0.76 -25.17
CA GLN A 196 33.42 -2.11 -25.55
C GLN A 196 32.35 -3.14 -25.15
N PHE A 197 31.99 -4.00 -26.11
CA PHE A 197 31.04 -5.09 -25.89
C PHE A 197 31.81 -6.40 -25.76
N SER A 198 31.52 -7.16 -24.69
CA SER A 198 31.99 -8.52 -24.49
C SER A 198 30.78 -9.43 -24.38
N LEU A 199 30.28 -9.89 -25.54
CA LEU A 199 29.04 -10.65 -25.66
C LEU A 199 29.33 -12.13 -25.99
N PRO A 200 28.56 -13.09 -25.44
CA PRO A 200 28.62 -14.49 -25.86
C PRO A 200 27.97 -14.69 -27.25
N ASP A 201 28.14 -15.87 -27.85
CA ASP A 201 27.66 -16.17 -29.22
C ASP A 201 26.13 -16.13 -29.37
N SER A 202 25.38 -16.44 -28.31
CA SER A 202 23.92 -16.30 -28.28
C SER A 202 23.45 -16.05 -26.85
N ILE A 203 22.48 -15.15 -26.68
CA ILE A 203 21.83 -14.96 -25.39
C ILE A 203 20.35 -14.63 -25.62
N THR A 204 19.48 -15.56 -25.23
CA THR A 204 18.04 -15.39 -25.35
C THR A 204 17.43 -15.33 -23.96
N VAL A 205 16.60 -14.31 -23.72
CA VAL A 205 15.88 -14.16 -22.46
C VAL A 205 14.38 -14.10 -22.73
N PHE A 206 13.58 -14.57 -21.78
CA PHE A 206 12.13 -14.42 -21.86
C PHE A 206 11.74 -13.06 -21.27
N GLY A 207 11.43 -12.10 -22.14
CA GLY A 207 11.20 -10.71 -21.74
C GLY A 207 10.44 -9.91 -22.78
N ASP A 208 10.11 -8.68 -22.41
CA ASP A 208 9.49 -7.72 -23.32
C ASP A 208 10.61 -6.95 -24.03
N ARG A 209 10.61 -7.00 -25.36
CA ARG A 209 11.67 -6.42 -26.20
C ARG A 209 11.82 -4.92 -25.97
N ASP A 210 10.71 -4.19 -25.94
CA ASP A 210 10.73 -2.73 -25.84
C ASP A 210 11.21 -2.28 -24.46
N ARG A 211 10.83 -3.02 -23.41
CA ARG A 211 11.28 -2.76 -22.03
C ARG A 211 12.75 -3.04 -21.83
N LEU A 212 13.27 -4.11 -22.41
CA LEU A 212 14.71 -4.42 -22.38
C LEU A 212 15.51 -3.37 -23.14
N MET A 213 15.03 -2.96 -24.32
CA MET A 213 15.65 -1.90 -25.12
C MET A 213 15.71 -0.57 -24.34
N GLN A 214 14.61 -0.23 -23.67
CA GLN A 214 14.54 0.94 -22.81
C GLN A 214 15.50 0.87 -21.63
N LEU A 215 15.59 -0.28 -20.94
CA LEU A 215 16.54 -0.50 -19.86
C LEU A 215 17.98 -0.26 -20.34
N PHE A 216 18.38 -0.83 -21.48
CA PHE A 216 19.73 -0.65 -22.00
C PHE A 216 20.02 0.80 -22.39
N ASN A 217 19.06 1.50 -23.00
CA ASN A 217 19.20 2.93 -23.29
C ASN A 217 19.40 3.75 -22.01
N ASN A 218 18.60 3.50 -20.97
CA ASN A 218 18.72 4.21 -19.69
C ASN A 218 20.08 3.95 -19.02
N LEU A 219 20.58 2.71 -19.06
CA LEU A 219 21.90 2.38 -18.53
C LEU A 219 23.03 3.08 -19.29
N LEU A 220 22.98 3.08 -20.63
CA LEU A 220 23.99 3.73 -21.46
C LEU A 220 23.95 5.26 -21.36
N GLU A 221 22.78 5.84 -21.15
CA GLU A 221 22.64 7.28 -20.96
C GLU A 221 23.20 7.74 -19.61
N ASN A 222 23.03 6.94 -18.56
CA ASN A 222 23.55 7.23 -17.22
C ASN A 222 25.04 6.89 -17.05
N SER A 223 25.59 6.01 -17.90
CA SER A 223 26.98 5.52 -17.77
C SER A 223 28.07 6.61 -17.82
N PRO A 224 27.99 7.66 -18.65
CA PRO A 224 28.99 8.75 -18.66
C PRO A 224 28.97 9.64 -17.41
N ALA A 225 27.95 9.53 -16.53
CA ALA A 225 27.84 10.31 -15.30
C ALA A 225 28.42 9.60 -14.07
N LEU A 226 28.83 8.33 -14.20
CA LEU A 226 29.38 7.49 -13.13
C LEU A 226 30.92 7.57 -13.02
N HIS A 227 31.55 8.51 -13.73
CA HIS A 227 32.98 8.84 -13.68
C HIS A 227 33.18 10.35 -13.56
#